data_AF-A0A1F3VJX1-F1
#
_entry.id   AF-A0A1F3VJX1-F1
#
_cell.length_a   1.000
_cell.length_b   1.000
_cell.length_c   1.000
_cell.angle_alpha   90.00
_cell.angle_beta   90.00
_cell.angle_gamma   90.00
#
_symmetry.space_group_name_H-M   'P 1'
#
loop_
_entity.id
_entity.type
_entity.pdbx_description
1 polymer ?
#
loop_
_entity_poly.entity_id
_entity_poly.type
_entity_poly.pdbx_seq_one_letter_code
_entity_poly.pdbx_strand_id
1 'polypeptide(L)'
;MLLLFLLTLFNAQANSCPEGTYSIQNHPRQAYYKNDGTHVSSTTVSSYCRHYRDDGLLKEQFLLEKPKKWPHPKEKFKECLKEKQKIVSKILKSIPKILTNIGKLEIYCAQKSEVSNNPATCAPEKKIIVLYDSSFNMNTKKIIIHELAHLLWSRLSDKEKQSYFDVSKWRKFDNIYIYNRASFSAPDGKNGPEEDFANNIEYYFTKPINFKRGFPQIDSWIKKILGDNK
;
A
#
# COMPACT_ATOMS: atom_id res chain seq x y z
N MET A 1 -3.84 44.25 -43.80
CA MET A 1 -2.63 43.58 -43.26
C MET A 1 -3.08 42.74 -42.07
N LEU A 2 -3.35 41.46 -42.30
CA LEU A 2 -3.94 40.55 -41.31
C LEU A 2 -2.79 39.80 -40.61
N LEU A 3 -2.52 40.11 -39.34
CA LEU A 3 -1.46 39.46 -38.56
C LEU A 3 -2.00 38.12 -38.02
N LEU A 4 -1.60 37.01 -38.64
CA LEU A 4 -1.86 35.66 -38.14
C LEU A 4 -0.96 35.41 -36.91
N PHE A 5 -1.54 35.44 -35.72
CA PHE A 5 -0.87 34.95 -34.51
C PHE A 5 -0.96 33.41 -34.49
N LEU A 6 0.06 32.74 -35.02
CA LEU A 6 0.26 31.30 -34.78
C LEU A 6 0.70 31.10 -33.32
N LEU A 7 -0.27 30.84 -32.45
CA LEU A 7 -0.02 30.28 -31.12
C LEU A 7 0.42 28.82 -31.30
N THR A 8 1.73 28.59 -31.37
CA THR A 8 2.29 27.24 -31.22
C THR A 8 2.07 26.80 -29.78
N LEU A 9 0.99 26.05 -29.56
CA LEU A 9 0.79 25.27 -28.34
C LEU A 9 1.86 24.18 -28.32
N PHE A 10 2.98 24.45 -27.64
CA PHE A 10 3.89 23.40 -27.23
C PHE A 10 3.12 22.52 -26.23
N ASN A 11 2.60 21.40 -26.73
CA ASN A 11 2.18 20.31 -25.87
C ASN A 11 3.40 19.89 -25.07
N ALA A 12 3.50 20.35 -23.83
CA ALA A 12 4.43 19.80 -22.86
C ALA A 12 4.09 18.32 -22.75
N GLN A 13 4.85 17.48 -23.47
CA GLN A 13 4.81 16.05 -23.30
C GLN A 13 5.35 15.78 -21.90
N ALA A 14 4.45 15.78 -20.92
CA ALA A 14 4.73 15.23 -19.62
C ALA A 14 5.04 13.75 -19.86
N ASN A 15 6.34 13.40 -19.84
CA ASN A 15 6.81 12.03 -19.97
C ASN A 15 5.97 11.17 -19.01
N SER A 16 5.10 10.34 -19.58
CA SER A 16 4.30 9.41 -18.81
C SER A 16 5.27 8.42 -18.15
N CYS A 17 5.13 8.27 -16.85
CA CYS A 17 6.01 7.39 -16.12
C CYS A 17 5.70 5.91 -16.43
N PRO A 18 6.73 5.05 -16.53
CA PRO A 18 6.52 3.61 -16.67
C PRO A 18 5.64 3.05 -15.55
N GLU A 19 4.99 1.92 -15.81
CA GLU A 19 4.18 1.20 -14.82
C GLU A 19 4.97 0.97 -13.50
N GLY A 20 4.30 1.16 -12.36
CA GLY A 20 4.94 1.04 -11.04
C GLY A 20 5.85 2.22 -10.66
N THR A 21 5.79 3.32 -11.39
CA THR A 21 6.49 4.57 -11.06
C THR A 21 5.54 5.78 -11.08
N TYR A 22 5.90 6.86 -10.39
CA TYR A 22 5.18 8.13 -10.42
C TYR A 22 6.10 9.29 -10.75
N SER A 23 5.52 10.31 -11.38
CA SER A 23 6.25 11.51 -11.78
C SER A 23 6.55 12.38 -10.56
N ILE A 24 7.84 12.57 -10.29
CA ILE A 24 8.35 13.62 -9.42
C ILE A 24 8.57 14.86 -10.29
N GLN A 25 7.88 15.95 -9.94
CA GLN A 25 8.08 17.25 -10.58
C GLN A 25 9.47 17.78 -10.24
N ASN A 26 9.98 18.66 -11.10
CA ASN A 26 11.23 19.34 -10.82
C ASN A 26 11.15 20.12 -9.50
N HIS A 27 12.25 20.12 -8.73
CA HIS A 27 12.30 20.82 -7.45
C HIS A 27 13.73 21.28 -7.13
N PRO A 28 13.88 22.38 -6.38
CA PRO A 28 15.19 22.81 -5.92
C PRO A 28 15.72 21.87 -4.83
N ARG A 29 16.99 21.50 -4.93
CA ARG A 29 17.75 20.77 -3.90
C ARG A 29 18.83 21.69 -3.36
N GLN A 30 18.88 21.88 -2.05
CA GLN A 30 19.93 22.65 -1.40
C GLN A 30 21.27 21.90 -1.42
N ALA A 31 22.36 22.65 -1.21
CA ALA A 31 23.69 22.06 -1.08
C ALA A 31 23.80 21.24 0.21
N TYR A 32 24.56 20.14 0.20
CA TYR A 32 24.81 19.30 1.37
C TYR A 32 26.13 18.52 1.25
N TYR A 33 26.59 17.93 2.35
CA TYR A 33 27.74 17.02 2.37
C TYR A 33 27.27 15.58 2.56
N LYS A 34 27.84 14.64 1.79
CA LYS A 34 27.64 13.20 1.99
C LYS A 34 28.46 12.69 3.18
N ASN A 35 28.16 11.47 3.63
CA ASN A 35 28.88 10.80 4.73
C ASN A 35 30.37 10.56 4.43
N ASP A 36 30.78 10.53 3.16
CA ASP A 36 32.17 10.41 2.72
C ASP A 36 32.89 11.77 2.60
N GLY A 37 32.24 12.88 2.97
CA GLY A 37 32.77 14.24 2.88
C GLY A 37 32.60 14.91 1.51
N THR A 38 32.01 14.24 0.53
CA THR A 38 31.76 14.85 -0.79
C THR A 38 30.73 15.98 -0.70
N HIS A 39 31.11 17.18 -1.13
CA HIS A 39 30.20 18.31 -1.26
C HIS A 39 29.31 18.18 -2.51
N VAL A 40 28.01 18.34 -2.31
CA VAL A 40 27.00 18.36 -3.37
C VAL A 40 26.41 19.75 -3.45
N SER A 41 26.59 20.44 -4.57
CA SER A 41 26.06 21.79 -4.78
C SER A 41 24.53 21.80 -4.93
N SER A 42 23.95 22.97 -4.63
CA SER A 42 22.54 23.23 -4.88
C SER A 42 22.24 23.16 -6.38
N THR A 43 21.11 22.57 -6.74
CA THR A 43 20.68 22.45 -8.14
C THR A 43 19.17 22.30 -8.23
N THR A 44 18.61 22.42 -9.43
CA THR A 44 17.24 22.01 -9.72
C THR A 44 17.28 20.56 -10.20
N VAL A 45 16.61 19.67 -9.47
CA VAL A 45 16.46 18.27 -9.86
C VAL A 45 15.43 18.21 -10.98
N SER A 46 15.80 17.69 -12.15
CA SER A 46 14.87 17.47 -13.26
C SER A 46 13.75 16.51 -12.87
N SER A 47 12.58 16.65 -13.51
CA SER A 47 11.50 15.69 -13.29
C SER A 47 11.95 14.26 -13.62
N TYR A 48 11.60 13.30 -12.77
CA TYR A 48 11.95 11.90 -12.97
C TYR A 48 10.82 10.99 -12.50
N CYS A 49 10.83 9.76 -12.99
CA CYS A 49 9.90 8.73 -12.53
C CYS A 49 10.51 8.01 -11.34
N ARG A 50 9.84 8.08 -10.19
CA ARG A 50 10.24 7.38 -8.98
C ARG A 50 9.45 6.09 -8.89
N HIS A 51 10.13 4.97 -8.68
CA HIS A 51 9.44 3.73 -8.31
C HIS A 51 8.61 3.97 -7.06
N TYR A 52 7.35 3.53 -7.07
CA TYR A 52 6.52 3.57 -5.86
C TYR A 52 7.22 2.84 -4.70
N ARG A 53 8.05 1.81 -5.01
CA ARG A 53 8.73 0.97 -4.03
C ARG A 53 10.02 0.36 -4.61
N ASP A 54 11.15 0.50 -3.92
CA ASP A 54 12.42 -0.18 -4.28
C ASP A 54 13.13 -0.75 -3.04
N ASP A 55 12.36 -1.36 -2.13
CA ASP A 55 12.93 -2.17 -1.05
C ASP A 55 13.49 -3.53 -1.57
N GLY A 56 13.38 -3.77 -2.88
CA GLY A 56 13.72 -5.00 -3.56
C GLY A 56 12.59 -6.04 -3.58
N LEU A 57 12.86 -7.12 -4.32
CA LEU A 57 11.97 -8.26 -4.48
C LEU A 57 11.56 -8.86 -3.14
N LEU A 58 10.32 -9.37 -3.07
CA LEU A 58 9.80 -10.06 -1.90
C LEU A 58 10.74 -11.19 -1.46
N LYS A 59 11.10 -11.19 -0.18
CA LYS A 59 11.78 -12.29 0.50
C LYS A 59 10.98 -12.65 1.75
N GLU A 60 10.04 -13.59 1.64
CA GLU A 60 9.29 -14.06 2.80
C GLU A 60 10.18 -14.90 3.74
N GLN A 61 10.04 -14.69 5.04
CA GLN A 61 10.69 -15.48 6.08
C GLN A 61 9.66 -15.92 7.11
N PHE A 62 9.46 -17.23 7.26
CA PHE A 62 8.62 -17.77 8.32
C PHE A 62 9.42 -17.91 9.61
N LEU A 63 8.91 -17.34 10.70
CA LEU A 63 9.56 -17.31 11.99
C LEU A 63 8.65 -17.94 13.06
N LEU A 64 9.29 -18.62 14.02
CA LEU A 64 8.61 -19.33 15.10
C LEU A 64 8.41 -18.45 16.33
N GLU A 65 9.46 -17.72 16.72
CA GLU A 65 9.48 -16.95 17.95
C GLU A 65 8.60 -15.71 17.84
N LYS A 66 7.91 -15.35 18.91
CA LYS A 66 7.12 -14.12 18.96
C LYS A 66 8.00 -12.89 18.66
N PRO A 67 7.55 -11.95 17.81
CA PRO A 67 8.30 -10.72 17.55
C PRO A 67 8.63 -9.95 18.83
N LYS A 68 9.86 -9.41 18.91
CA LYS A 68 10.23 -8.53 20.02
C LYS A 68 9.31 -7.31 20.06
N LYS A 69 8.78 -7.01 21.26
CA LYS A 69 7.81 -5.91 21.49
C LYS A 69 6.53 -6.05 20.64
N TRP A 70 6.01 -7.26 20.49
CA TRP A 70 4.70 -7.48 19.87
C TRP A 70 3.59 -6.90 20.77
N PRO A 71 2.67 -6.07 20.26
CA PRO A 71 1.70 -5.34 21.08
C PRO A 71 0.61 -6.22 21.72
N HIS A 72 0.48 -7.47 21.29
CA HIS A 72 -0.51 -8.43 21.78
C HIS A 72 0.18 -9.53 22.61
N PRO A 73 0.44 -9.32 23.92
CA PRO A 73 1.25 -10.22 24.74
C PRO A 73 0.64 -11.60 24.98
N LYS A 74 -0.69 -11.74 24.93
CA LYS A 74 -1.44 -12.99 25.15
C LYS A 74 -1.57 -13.86 23.90
N GLU A 75 -1.26 -13.33 22.72
CA GLU A 75 -1.22 -14.14 21.49
C GLU A 75 -0.14 -15.23 21.57
N LYS A 76 -0.57 -16.46 21.29
CA LYS A 76 0.24 -17.68 21.34
C LYS A 76 0.79 -18.01 19.95
N PHE A 77 2.08 -17.74 19.76
CA PHE A 77 2.82 -18.03 18.53
C PHE A 77 3.17 -19.50 18.46
N LYS A 78 3.28 -20.01 17.23
CA LYS A 78 3.58 -21.41 16.95
C LYS A 78 4.27 -21.55 15.60
N GLU A 79 4.78 -22.75 15.36
CA GLU A 79 5.37 -23.05 14.06
C GLU A 79 4.31 -22.96 12.95
N CYS A 80 4.66 -22.28 11.87
CA CYS A 80 3.89 -22.36 10.63
C CYS A 80 4.16 -23.74 9.98
N LEU A 81 3.15 -24.61 9.95
CA LEU A 81 3.24 -25.90 9.25
C LEU A 81 3.68 -25.72 7.78
N LYS A 82 4.45 -26.66 7.24
CA LYS A 82 5.04 -26.56 5.89
C LYS A 82 3.97 -26.42 4.79
N GLU A 83 2.81 -27.05 4.97
CA GLU A 83 1.66 -26.95 4.08
C GLU A 83 1.11 -25.52 4.06
N LYS A 84 0.99 -24.90 5.24
CA LYS A 84 0.56 -23.49 5.38
C LYS A 84 1.58 -22.54 4.76
N GLN A 85 2.88 -22.77 4.99
CA GLN A 85 3.95 -22.00 4.34
C GLN A 85 3.84 -22.04 2.81
N LYS A 86 3.65 -23.24 2.23
CA LYS A 86 3.47 -23.43 0.78
C LYS A 86 2.25 -22.67 0.25
N ILE A 87 1.12 -22.68 0.96
CA ILE A 87 -0.08 -21.92 0.59
C ILE A 87 0.23 -20.42 0.55
N VAL A 88 0.84 -19.89 1.62
CA VAL A 88 1.18 -18.47 1.74
C VAL A 88 2.16 -18.04 0.64
N SER A 89 3.25 -18.78 0.43
CA SER A 89 4.21 -18.48 -0.64
C SER A 89 3.58 -18.54 -2.04
N LYS A 90 2.67 -19.50 -2.29
CA LYS A 90 1.93 -19.56 -3.58
C LYS A 90 1.03 -18.33 -3.76
N ILE A 91 0.35 -17.90 -2.69
CA ILE A 91 -0.47 -16.69 -2.71
C ILE A 91 0.40 -15.46 -3.01
N LEU A 92 1.48 -15.26 -2.27
CA LEU A 92 2.38 -14.11 -2.41
C LEU A 92 2.95 -14.01 -3.83
N LYS A 93 3.35 -15.14 -4.44
CA LYS A 93 3.79 -15.19 -5.85
C LYS A 93 2.70 -14.80 -6.85
N SER A 94 1.43 -14.94 -6.48
CA SER A 94 0.28 -14.58 -7.34
C SER A 94 -0.21 -13.13 -7.14
N ILE A 95 0.34 -12.41 -6.16
CA ILE A 95 -0.05 -11.04 -5.85
C ILE A 95 0.83 -10.08 -6.67
N PRO A 96 0.26 -9.01 -7.25
CA PRO A 96 1.02 -8.04 -8.04
C PRO A 96 2.20 -7.43 -7.28
N LYS A 97 3.30 -7.18 -8.03
CA LYS A 97 4.56 -6.66 -7.49
C LYS A 97 4.40 -5.37 -6.72
N ILE A 98 3.44 -4.52 -7.07
CA ILE A 98 3.20 -3.28 -6.34
C ILE A 98 2.87 -3.52 -4.85
N LEU A 99 2.24 -4.64 -4.48
CA LEU A 99 1.99 -5.01 -3.09
C LEU A 99 3.15 -5.79 -2.45
N THR A 100 3.97 -6.47 -3.26
CA THR A 100 5.00 -7.41 -2.79
C THR A 100 6.44 -6.94 -2.95
N ASN A 101 6.71 -5.80 -3.62
CA ASN A 101 8.04 -5.20 -3.72
C ASN A 101 8.39 -4.44 -2.42
N ILE A 102 8.46 -5.20 -1.32
CA ILE A 102 8.63 -4.71 0.05
C ILE A 102 9.92 -5.21 0.70
N GLY A 103 10.78 -5.88 -0.08
CA GLY A 103 11.97 -6.56 0.41
C GLY A 103 11.62 -7.72 1.33
N LYS A 104 12.28 -7.78 2.50
CA LYS A 104 12.05 -8.82 3.50
C LYS A 104 10.67 -8.66 4.16
N LEU A 105 9.88 -9.73 4.15
CA LEU A 105 8.60 -9.84 4.85
C LEU A 105 8.69 -10.96 5.88
N GLU A 106 8.47 -10.64 7.15
CA GLU A 106 8.46 -11.65 8.22
C GLU A 106 7.03 -12.13 8.46
N ILE A 107 6.84 -13.44 8.43
CA ILE A 107 5.55 -14.09 8.58
C ILE A 107 5.58 -15.00 9.80
N TYR A 108 4.61 -14.84 10.68
CA TYR A 108 4.47 -15.65 11.87
C TYR A 108 3.10 -16.32 11.87
N CYS A 109 3.01 -17.48 12.53
CA CYS A 109 1.74 -18.13 12.78
C CYS A 109 1.42 -18.08 14.27
N ALA A 110 0.16 -17.78 14.58
CA ALA A 110 -0.36 -17.81 15.94
C ALA A 110 -1.68 -18.58 15.99
N GLN A 111 -2.09 -19.00 17.18
CA GLN A 111 -3.33 -19.77 17.34
C GLN A 111 -4.57 -18.90 17.07
N LYS A 112 -4.66 -17.76 17.75
CA LYS A 112 -5.82 -16.86 17.71
C LYS A 112 -5.37 -15.44 18.05
N SER A 113 -6.04 -14.44 17.47
CA SER A 113 -5.89 -13.04 17.87
C SER A 113 -6.46 -12.77 19.27
N GLU A 114 -5.91 -11.75 19.93
CA GLU A 114 -6.56 -11.13 21.09
C GLU A 114 -7.85 -10.38 20.72
N VAL A 115 -7.94 -9.89 19.48
CA VAL A 115 -9.15 -9.23 18.96
C VAL A 115 -10.09 -10.29 18.40
N SER A 116 -11.34 -10.28 18.86
CA SER A 116 -12.33 -11.29 18.46
C SER A 116 -12.49 -11.34 16.95
N ASN A 117 -12.45 -12.55 16.38
CA ASN A 117 -12.64 -12.84 14.96
C ASN A 117 -11.64 -12.19 14.00
N ASN A 118 -10.52 -11.66 14.48
CA ASN A 118 -9.49 -11.13 13.60
C ASN A 118 -8.64 -12.28 13.01
N PRO A 119 -8.57 -12.46 11.67
CA PRO A 119 -7.85 -13.58 11.06
C PRO A 119 -6.36 -13.32 10.84
N ALA A 120 -5.91 -12.07 10.86
CA ALA A 120 -4.50 -11.72 10.78
C ALA A 120 -4.24 -10.37 11.47
N THR A 121 -2.97 -10.03 11.68
CA THR A 121 -2.55 -8.72 12.17
C THR A 121 -1.19 -8.41 11.57
N CYS A 122 -0.91 -7.14 11.29
CA CYS A 122 0.39 -6.71 10.81
C CYS A 122 1.04 -5.69 11.74
N ALA A 123 2.37 -5.57 11.62
CA ALA A 123 3.11 -4.42 12.10
C ALA A 123 3.82 -3.80 10.89
N PRO A 124 3.20 -2.79 10.24
CA PRO A 124 3.68 -2.25 8.96
C PRO A 124 5.14 -1.78 8.97
N GLU A 125 5.54 -1.05 10.01
CA GLU A 125 6.90 -0.52 10.19
C GLU A 125 7.98 -1.60 10.25
N LYS A 126 7.63 -2.78 10.76
CA LYS A 126 8.54 -3.93 10.86
C LYS A 126 8.40 -4.92 9.71
N LYS A 127 7.47 -4.68 8.77
CA LYS A 127 7.11 -5.61 7.68
C LYS A 127 6.77 -7.00 8.21
N ILE A 128 5.96 -7.04 9.27
CA ILE A 128 5.52 -8.28 9.93
C ILE A 128 4.05 -8.53 9.59
N ILE A 129 3.72 -9.78 9.25
CA ILE A 129 2.35 -10.30 9.21
C ILE A 129 2.26 -11.51 10.15
N VAL A 130 1.22 -11.53 10.98
CA VAL A 130 0.84 -12.65 11.84
C VAL A 130 -0.45 -13.24 11.30
N LEU A 131 -0.41 -14.52 10.95
CA LEU A 131 -1.58 -15.28 10.47
C LEU A 131 -2.11 -16.18 11.57
N TYR A 132 -3.39 -16.08 11.90
CA TYR A 132 -4.03 -16.95 12.89
C TYR A 132 -4.60 -18.21 12.25
N ASP A 133 -5.00 -19.22 13.03
CA ASP A 133 -5.58 -20.43 12.47
C ASP A 133 -6.83 -20.17 11.62
N SER A 134 -7.62 -19.17 12.01
CA SER A 134 -8.80 -18.73 11.26
C SER A 134 -8.46 -18.24 9.84
N SER A 135 -7.25 -17.70 9.58
CA SER A 135 -6.90 -17.22 8.23
C SER A 135 -6.89 -18.32 7.18
N PHE A 136 -6.60 -19.56 7.59
CA PHE A 136 -6.52 -20.73 6.72
C PHE A 136 -7.87 -21.42 6.50
N ASN A 137 -8.87 -21.10 7.34
CA ASN A 137 -10.26 -21.55 7.18
C ASN A 137 -11.13 -20.53 6.44
N MET A 138 -10.55 -19.37 6.11
CA MET A 138 -11.17 -18.28 5.37
C MET A 138 -10.47 -18.10 4.02
N ASN A 139 -10.80 -17.04 3.28
CA ASN A 139 -10.08 -16.69 2.06
C ASN A 139 -8.69 -16.12 2.41
N THR A 140 -7.70 -16.99 2.57
CA THR A 140 -6.33 -16.61 2.96
C THR A 140 -5.71 -15.60 1.98
N LYS A 141 -6.01 -15.70 0.69
CA LYS A 141 -5.51 -14.74 -0.32
C LYS A 141 -6.03 -13.34 -0.04
N LYS A 142 -7.33 -13.22 0.23
CA LYS A 142 -7.97 -11.96 0.58
C LYS A 142 -7.33 -11.34 1.82
N ILE A 143 -7.14 -12.12 2.88
CA ILE A 143 -6.52 -11.69 4.14
C ILE A 143 -5.09 -11.22 3.93
N ILE A 144 -4.27 -11.96 3.17
CA ILE A 144 -2.89 -11.54 2.90
C ILE A 144 -2.85 -10.22 2.11
N ILE A 145 -3.75 -10.03 1.15
CA ILE A 145 -3.83 -8.76 0.41
C ILE A 145 -4.18 -7.61 1.34
N HIS A 146 -5.12 -7.81 2.27
CA HIS A 146 -5.50 -6.84 3.29
C HIS A 146 -4.29 -6.41 4.13
N GLU A 147 -3.55 -7.38 4.70
CA GLU A 147 -2.37 -7.08 5.51
C GLU A 147 -1.26 -6.37 4.70
N LEU A 148 -1.02 -6.80 3.45
CA LEU A 148 -0.07 -6.12 2.57
C LEU A 148 -0.50 -4.69 2.23
N ALA A 149 -1.81 -4.40 2.24
CA ALA A 149 -2.32 -3.07 2.02
C ALA A 149 -2.01 -2.14 3.20
N HIS A 150 -2.03 -2.59 4.46
CA HIS A 150 -1.52 -1.79 5.59
C HIS A 150 -0.02 -1.47 5.44
N LEU A 151 0.77 -2.45 4.99
CA LEU A 151 2.19 -2.22 4.66
C LEU A 151 2.36 -1.22 3.51
N LEU A 152 1.40 -1.11 2.60
CA LEU A 152 1.37 -0.06 1.58
C LEU A 152 0.95 1.29 2.16
N TRP A 153 -0.11 1.32 2.96
CA TRP A 153 -0.63 2.52 3.60
C TRP A 153 0.43 3.27 4.43
N SER A 154 1.17 2.55 5.27
CA SER A 154 2.26 3.11 6.09
C SER A 154 3.32 3.85 5.26
N ARG A 155 3.50 3.47 3.99
CA ARG A 155 4.49 4.05 3.08
C ARG A 155 3.95 5.14 2.17
N LEU A 156 2.63 5.34 2.12
CA LEU A 156 2.06 6.45 1.37
C LEU A 156 2.49 7.77 2.01
N SER A 157 2.91 8.70 1.18
CA SER A 157 3.13 10.09 1.58
C SER A 157 1.83 10.73 2.05
N ASP A 158 1.92 11.82 2.82
CA ASP A 158 0.74 12.56 3.26
C ASP A 158 -0.08 13.08 2.07
N LYS A 159 0.56 13.43 0.95
CA LYS A 159 -0.12 13.82 -0.28
C LYS A 159 -0.91 12.67 -0.90
N GLU A 160 -0.36 11.46 -0.91
CA GLU A 160 -1.07 10.28 -1.41
C GLU A 160 -2.23 9.91 -0.50
N LYS A 161 -2.02 9.91 0.82
CA LYS A 161 -3.09 9.71 1.82
C LYS A 161 -4.20 10.75 1.67
N GLN A 162 -3.85 12.02 1.49
CA GLN A 162 -4.83 13.08 1.24
C GLN A 162 -5.60 12.85 -0.07
N SER A 163 -4.92 12.48 -1.15
CA SER A 163 -5.59 12.17 -2.41
C SER A 163 -6.53 10.97 -2.31
N TYR A 164 -6.19 9.99 -1.46
CA TYR A 164 -7.08 8.89 -1.12
C TYR A 164 -8.31 9.41 -0.36
N PHE A 165 -8.11 10.26 0.67
CA PHE A 165 -9.22 10.86 1.42
C PHE A 165 -10.22 11.59 0.52
N ASP A 166 -9.73 12.31 -0.49
CA ASP A 166 -10.57 13.08 -1.42
C ASP A 166 -11.51 12.16 -2.24
N VAL A 167 -11.01 10.99 -2.68
CA VAL A 167 -11.81 10.02 -3.46
C VAL A 167 -12.67 9.11 -2.58
N SER A 168 -12.20 8.77 -1.38
CA SER A 168 -12.92 7.93 -0.42
C SER A 168 -13.86 8.73 0.49
N LYS A 169 -13.85 10.06 0.37
CA LYS A 169 -14.63 11.01 1.17
C LYS A 169 -14.32 10.98 2.67
N TRP A 170 -13.06 10.71 3.03
CA TRP A 170 -12.57 10.95 4.39
C TRP A 170 -12.20 12.43 4.56
N ARG A 171 -12.36 12.94 5.78
CA ARG A 171 -11.90 14.28 6.20
C ARG A 171 -11.31 14.18 7.59
N LYS A 172 -10.28 14.99 7.86
CA LYS A 172 -9.66 15.09 9.18
C LYS A 172 -10.06 16.43 9.81
N PHE A 173 -10.68 16.38 10.99
CA PHE A 173 -11.04 17.56 11.80
C PHE A 173 -10.51 17.32 13.21
N ASP A 174 -9.63 18.19 13.72
CA ASP A 174 -9.06 18.10 15.06
C ASP A 174 -8.54 16.69 15.44
N ASN A 175 -7.80 16.07 14.52
CA ASN A 175 -7.28 14.69 14.64
C ASN A 175 -8.32 13.56 14.63
N ILE A 176 -9.60 13.87 14.40
CA ILE A 176 -10.66 12.88 14.20
C ILE A 176 -10.91 12.71 12.71
N TYR A 177 -11.03 11.46 12.27
CA TYR A 177 -11.44 11.13 10.91
C TYR A 177 -12.96 10.99 10.83
N ILE A 178 -13.58 11.75 9.92
CA ILE A 178 -14.99 11.63 9.57
C ILE A 178 -15.14 11.28 8.09
N TYR A 179 -16.24 10.64 7.72
CA TYR A 179 -16.49 10.24 6.33
C TYR A 179 -17.85 10.74 5.85
N ASN A 180 -17.96 11.01 4.55
CA ASN A 180 -19.20 11.42 3.88
C ASN A 180 -19.63 10.43 2.78
N ARG A 181 -19.39 9.13 3.01
CA ARG A 181 -19.76 8.05 2.10
C ARG A 181 -20.84 7.17 2.75
N ALA A 182 -21.83 6.76 1.96
CA ALA A 182 -22.96 5.96 2.44
C ALA A 182 -22.65 4.47 2.68
N SER A 183 -21.63 3.90 2.03
CA SER A 183 -21.29 2.48 2.10
C SER A 183 -19.79 2.24 2.06
N PHE A 184 -19.34 1.08 2.55
CA PHE A 184 -17.93 0.66 2.57
C PHE A 184 -17.78 -0.70 1.92
N SER A 185 -16.57 -1.02 1.41
CA SER A 185 -16.27 -2.36 0.87
C SER A 185 -16.41 -3.46 1.93
N ALA A 186 -16.12 -3.14 3.19
CA ALA A 186 -16.38 -3.99 4.34
C ALA A 186 -16.86 -3.16 5.56
N PRO A 187 -17.57 -3.77 6.53
CA PRO A 187 -18.16 -3.05 7.66
C PRO A 187 -17.17 -2.34 8.59
N ASP A 188 -15.96 -2.87 8.73
CA ASP A 188 -14.86 -2.33 9.55
C ASP A 188 -14.11 -1.19 8.86
N GLY A 189 -14.34 -0.96 7.56
CA GLY A 189 -13.78 0.21 6.87
C GLY A 189 -14.19 1.54 7.51
N LYS A 190 -15.31 1.61 8.23
CA LYS A 190 -15.71 2.82 8.97
C LYS A 190 -14.83 3.14 10.18
N ASN A 191 -13.98 2.20 10.62
CA ASN A 191 -13.13 2.37 11.80
C ASN A 191 -11.98 3.35 11.54
N GLY A 192 -11.64 3.59 10.28
CA GLY A 192 -10.65 4.60 9.91
C GLY A 192 -10.25 4.50 8.44
N PRO A 193 -9.58 5.52 7.92
CA PRO A 193 -9.18 5.54 6.51
C PRO A 193 -8.19 4.46 6.13
N GLU A 194 -7.37 3.99 7.08
CA GLU A 194 -6.41 2.92 6.86
C GLU A 194 -7.10 1.56 6.64
N GLU A 195 -8.02 1.19 7.52
CA GLU A 195 -8.84 -0.02 7.39
C GLU A 195 -9.70 0.03 6.12
N ASP A 196 -10.27 1.20 5.81
CA ASP A 196 -10.99 1.40 4.57
C ASP A 196 -10.09 1.21 3.33
N PHE A 197 -8.86 1.74 3.37
CA PHE A 197 -7.89 1.55 2.30
C PHE A 197 -7.56 0.06 2.11
N ALA A 198 -7.27 -0.66 3.20
CA ALA A 198 -6.96 -2.09 3.14
C ALA A 198 -8.14 -2.89 2.58
N ASN A 199 -9.36 -2.59 3.03
CA ASN A 199 -10.60 -3.15 2.51
C ASN A 199 -10.81 -2.86 1.02
N ASN A 200 -10.55 -1.63 0.56
CA ASN A 200 -10.70 -1.29 -0.85
C ASN A 200 -9.67 -2.03 -1.73
N ILE A 201 -8.43 -2.18 -1.27
CA ILE A 201 -7.40 -2.93 -2.00
C ILE A 201 -7.74 -4.43 -2.07
N GLU A 202 -8.19 -5.06 -0.97
CA GLU A 202 -8.59 -6.48 -1.02
C GLU A 202 -9.79 -6.71 -1.96
N TYR A 203 -10.77 -5.80 -1.99
CA TYR A 203 -11.95 -5.94 -2.86
C TYR A 203 -11.63 -5.62 -4.32
N TYR A 204 -10.73 -4.67 -4.57
CA TYR A 204 -10.19 -4.40 -5.91
C TYR A 204 -9.60 -5.68 -6.52
N PHE A 205 -8.80 -6.43 -5.77
CA PHE A 205 -8.16 -7.66 -6.26
C PHE A 205 -9.04 -8.91 -6.25
N THR A 206 -9.99 -9.01 -5.32
CA THR A 206 -10.78 -10.25 -5.15
C THR A 206 -12.17 -10.17 -5.79
N LYS A 207 -12.72 -8.97 -5.99
CA LYS A 207 -14.05 -8.74 -6.56
C LYS A 207 -14.08 -7.49 -7.48
N PRO A 208 -13.21 -7.40 -8.51
CA PRO A 208 -12.97 -6.17 -9.27
C PRO A 208 -14.23 -5.57 -9.92
N ILE A 209 -15.12 -6.41 -10.46
CA ILE A 209 -16.36 -5.95 -11.13
C ILE A 209 -17.29 -5.27 -10.12
N ASN A 210 -17.53 -5.92 -8.98
CA ASN A 210 -18.41 -5.39 -7.93
C ASN A 210 -17.80 -4.15 -7.28
N PHE A 211 -16.48 -4.16 -7.06
CA PHE A 211 -15.75 -3.04 -6.50
C PHE A 211 -15.84 -1.80 -7.40
N LYS A 212 -15.52 -1.93 -8.69
CA LYS A 212 -15.62 -0.83 -9.67
C LYS A 212 -17.03 -0.23 -9.73
N ARG A 213 -18.06 -1.07 -9.66
CA ARG A 213 -19.47 -0.62 -9.68
C ARG A 213 -19.84 0.16 -8.42
N GLY A 214 -19.40 -0.29 -7.24
CA GLY A 214 -19.70 0.36 -5.97
C GLY A 214 -18.85 1.60 -5.67
N PHE A 215 -17.60 1.61 -6.15
CA PHE A 215 -16.59 2.60 -5.77
C PHE A 215 -15.74 3.09 -6.96
N PRO A 216 -16.35 3.65 -8.02
CA PRO A 216 -15.65 3.98 -9.27
C PRO A 216 -14.53 5.02 -9.09
N GLN A 217 -14.69 6.00 -8.20
CA GLN A 217 -13.65 7.00 -7.93
C GLN A 217 -12.44 6.37 -7.21
N ILE A 218 -12.68 5.46 -6.28
CA ILE A 218 -11.62 4.73 -5.58
C ILE A 218 -10.94 3.73 -6.54
N ASP A 219 -11.69 3.01 -7.38
CA ASP A 219 -11.14 2.15 -8.44
C ASP A 219 -10.19 2.91 -9.38
N SER A 220 -10.61 4.09 -9.85
CA SER A 220 -9.77 4.94 -10.70
C SER A 220 -8.51 5.41 -9.97
N TRP A 221 -8.63 5.78 -8.69
CA TRP A 221 -7.49 6.19 -7.88
C TRP A 221 -6.52 5.02 -7.64
N ILE A 222 -7.03 3.84 -7.31
CA ILE A 222 -6.22 2.63 -7.11
C ILE A 222 -5.44 2.32 -8.38
N LYS A 223 -6.07 2.33 -9.56
CA LYS A 223 -5.37 2.10 -10.83
C LYS A 223 -4.23 3.08 -11.05
N LYS A 224 -4.45 4.36 -10.77
CA LYS A 224 -3.41 5.40 -10.89
C LYS A 224 -2.22 5.13 -9.97
N ILE A 225 -2.47 4.76 -8.72
CA ILE A 225 -1.42 4.51 -7.72
C ILE A 225 -0.73 3.17 -7.95
N LEU A 226 -1.47 2.14 -8.36
CA LEU A 226 -0.91 0.82 -8.62
C LEU A 226 -0.22 0.72 -9.99
N GLY A 227 -0.49 1.65 -10.89
CA GLY A 227 0.00 1.62 -12.27
C GLY A 227 -0.82 0.74 -13.21
N ASP A 228 -1.97 0.21 -12.76
CA ASP A 228 -2.91 -0.61 -13.56
C ASP A 228 -3.66 0.26 -14.59
N ASN A 229 -2.95 0.81 -15.57
CA ASN A 229 -3.55 1.35 -16.79
C ASN A 229 -3.61 0.24 -17.83
N LYS A 230 -4.66 -0.57 -17.78
CA LYS A 230 -5.04 -1.42 -18.93
C LYS A 230 -5.53 -0.55 -20.08
#